data_AF-A0A7V1MJE5-F1
#
_entry.id   AF-A0A7V1MJE5-F1
#
_cell.length_a   1.000
_cell.length_b   1.000
_cell.length_c   1.000
_cell.angle_alpha   90.00
_cell.angle_beta   90.00
_cell.angle_gamma   90.00
#
_symmetry.space_group_name_H-M   'P 1'
#
loop_
_entity.id
_entity.type
_entity.pdbx_description
1 polymer ?
#
loop_
_entity_poly.entity_id
_entity_poly.type
_entity_poly.pdbx_seq_one_letter_code
_entity_poly.pdbx_strand_id
1 'polypeptide(L)'
;MPLWKRTLDVLGSITAMILLSPFFIIVPVLIKSISPGPVLFKQERIGQGGENFTFLKFRTMKVNNDSSLHREYLNELIKSDKSMIKLDKEKDSRIIPLGRFFRKACIDELPQLINVLRGEMSLIGPRPCLPYEAKEYLKWHKYRFDIKPGMTGLWQVSGKNRLTFREMIRLDIQYVKKMNIWLDLRILLQTAPVIISSIFHSNVSVNDFLHNMKNKISPNRQFKKFIKRYYSDIYSVDKLEFLDDKLKENSINLMELMLLLSKLDKILPGYNVSKRYFGIAKLIDYEKRSQSGDMETRYRL
;
A
#
# COMPACT_ATOMS: atom_id res chain seq x y z
N MET A 1 -2.60 5.68 -27.35
CA MET A 1 -3.04 4.53 -26.54
C MET A 1 -4.48 4.20 -26.92
N PRO A 2 -4.84 2.92 -27.13
CA PRO A 2 -6.21 2.54 -27.51
C PRO A 2 -7.25 2.91 -26.43
N LEU A 3 -8.48 3.21 -26.86
CA LEU A 3 -9.58 3.55 -25.94
C LEU A 3 -9.88 2.43 -24.94
N TRP A 4 -9.91 1.17 -25.39
CA TRP A 4 -10.16 0.00 -24.53
C TRP A 4 -9.18 -0.06 -23.34
N LYS A 5 -7.92 0.32 -23.57
CA LYS A 5 -6.88 0.28 -22.54
C LYS A 5 -7.12 1.34 -21.49
N ARG A 6 -7.52 2.55 -21.91
CA ARG A 6 -7.87 3.61 -20.97
C ARG A 6 -9.12 3.26 -20.15
N THR A 7 -10.12 2.65 -20.78
CA THR A 7 -11.32 2.17 -20.06
C THR A 7 -10.97 1.11 -19.02
N LEU A 8 -10.14 0.12 -19.39
CA LEU A 8 -9.64 -0.89 -18.46
C LEU A 8 -8.87 -0.26 -17.29
N ASP A 9 -8.01 0.71 -17.58
CA ASP A 9 -7.23 1.42 -16.56
C ASP A 9 -8.10 2.14 -15.54
N VAL A 10 -9.12 2.87 -16.00
CA VAL A 10 -10.02 3.63 -15.13
C VAL A 10 -10.91 2.69 -14.31
N LEU A 11 -11.60 1.74 -14.95
CA LEU A 11 -12.51 0.82 -14.26
C LEU A 11 -11.76 -0.09 -13.29
N GLY A 12 -10.62 -0.63 -13.71
CA GLY A 12 -9.78 -1.49 -12.87
C GLY A 12 -9.19 -0.72 -11.69
N SER A 13 -8.76 0.52 -11.88
CA SER A 13 -8.22 1.33 -10.78
C SER A 13 -9.28 1.74 -9.77
N ILE A 14 -10.47 2.15 -10.22
CA ILE A 14 -11.60 2.47 -9.33
C ILE A 14 -11.99 1.23 -8.52
N THR A 15 -12.17 0.09 -9.20
CA THR A 15 -12.50 -1.19 -8.54
C THR A 15 -11.45 -1.55 -7.49
N ALA A 16 -10.16 -1.48 -7.86
CA ALA A 16 -9.07 -1.76 -6.92
C ALA A 16 -9.05 -0.79 -5.74
N MET A 17 -9.28 0.51 -5.96
CA MET A 17 -9.34 1.50 -4.89
C MET A 17 -10.51 1.26 -3.92
N ILE A 18 -11.67 0.85 -4.42
CA ILE A 18 -12.83 0.50 -3.58
C ILE A 18 -12.52 -0.74 -2.73
N LEU A 19 -12.08 -1.83 -3.38
CA LEU A 19 -11.76 -3.10 -2.70
C LEU A 19 -10.62 -2.96 -1.70
N LEU A 20 -9.63 -2.12 -2.00
CA LEU A 20 -8.45 -1.89 -1.16
C LEU A 20 -8.57 -0.64 -0.28
N SER A 21 -9.74 -0.01 -0.23
CA SER A 21 -9.99 1.20 0.56
C SER A 21 -9.59 1.08 2.04
N PRO A 22 -9.72 -0.08 2.74
CA PRO A 22 -9.23 -0.21 4.11
C PRO A 22 -7.70 0.01 4.20
N PHE A 23 -6.93 -0.42 3.21
CA PHE A 23 -5.46 -0.23 3.19
C PHE A 23 -5.08 1.24 2.97
N PHE A 24 -5.86 1.98 2.19
CA PHE A 24 -5.65 3.41 1.99
C PHE A 24 -5.83 4.23 3.28
N ILE A 25 -6.51 3.69 4.30
CA ILE A 25 -6.67 4.32 5.61
C ILE A 25 -5.64 3.78 6.60
N ILE A 26 -5.50 2.45 6.69
CA ILE A 26 -4.66 1.79 7.70
C ILE A 26 -3.17 2.09 7.48
N VAL A 27 -2.69 2.02 6.23
CA VAL A 27 -1.25 2.12 5.93
C VAL A 27 -0.70 3.52 6.27
N PRO A 28 -1.35 4.65 5.89
CA PRO A 28 -0.95 5.97 6.35
C PRO A 28 -0.81 6.12 7.86
N VAL A 29 -1.78 5.60 8.62
CA VAL A 29 -1.81 5.64 10.09
C VAL A 29 -0.60 4.90 10.65
N LEU A 30 -0.34 3.68 10.16
CA LEU A 30 0.83 2.90 10.56
C LEU A 30 2.15 3.60 10.24
N ILE A 31 2.30 4.15 9.03
CA ILE A 31 3.53 4.87 8.64
C ILE A 31 3.76 6.07 9.57
N LYS A 32 2.70 6.81 9.92
CA LYS A 32 2.80 7.95 10.84
C LYS A 32 3.10 7.55 12.28
N SER A 33 2.66 6.37 12.73
CA SER A 33 2.95 5.91 14.10
C SER A 33 4.40 5.46 14.25
N ILE A 34 4.99 4.86 13.22
CA ILE A 34 6.32 4.23 13.29
C ILE A 34 7.46 5.08 12.72
N SER A 35 7.17 6.18 12.00
CA SER A 35 8.22 7.04 11.45
C SER A 35 7.74 8.48 11.21
N PRO A 36 8.52 9.51 11.63
CA PRO A 36 8.20 10.91 11.34
C PRO A 36 8.32 11.21 9.84
N GLY A 37 7.66 12.28 9.38
CA GLY A 37 7.68 12.71 7.98
C GLY A 37 6.45 12.31 7.15
N PRO A 38 6.37 12.65 5.85
CA PRO A 38 5.18 12.48 5.03
C PRO A 38 4.79 11.00 4.86
N VAL A 39 3.50 10.75 4.62
CA VAL A 39 2.99 9.38 4.33
C VAL A 39 3.37 8.97 2.91
N LEU A 40 3.17 9.86 1.95
CA LEU A 40 3.48 9.61 0.55
C LEU A 40 4.94 9.96 0.27
N PHE A 41 5.61 9.03 -0.38
CA PHE A 41 6.86 9.26 -1.09
C PHE A 41 6.52 9.66 -2.52
N LYS A 42 7.13 10.75 -2.99
CA LYS A 42 6.98 11.29 -4.34
C LYS A 42 8.34 11.25 -5.02
N GLN A 43 8.39 10.78 -6.26
CA GLN A 43 9.63 10.70 -7.03
C GLN A 43 9.35 10.95 -8.50
N GLU A 44 10.21 11.72 -9.16
CA GLU A 44 10.12 11.89 -10.61
C GLU A 44 10.49 10.60 -11.35
N ARG A 45 9.69 10.25 -12.34
CA ARG A 45 9.86 9.09 -13.22
C ARG A 45 9.60 9.49 -14.67
N ILE A 46 10.12 8.69 -15.59
CA ILE A 46 9.87 8.87 -17.03
C ILE A 46 8.63 8.09 -17.44
N GLY A 47 7.71 8.81 -18.08
CA GLY A 47 6.44 8.35 -18.60
C GLY A 47 6.45 8.17 -20.12
N GLN A 48 5.25 8.23 -20.71
CA GLN A 48 5.07 8.13 -22.16
C GLN A 48 5.75 9.32 -22.85
N GLY A 49 6.39 9.06 -24.00
CA GLY A 49 7.08 10.10 -24.79
C GLY A 49 8.38 10.61 -24.15
N GLY A 50 8.80 10.04 -23.01
CA GLY A 50 9.95 10.54 -22.26
C GLY A 50 9.60 11.65 -21.26
N GLU A 51 8.32 11.99 -21.11
CA GLU A 51 7.86 13.05 -20.21
C GLU A 51 8.02 12.67 -18.74
N ASN A 52 8.36 13.65 -17.91
CA ASN A 52 8.46 13.45 -16.47
C ASN A 52 7.06 13.39 -15.83
N PHE A 53 6.89 12.54 -14.82
CA PHE A 53 5.72 12.56 -13.96
C PHE A 53 6.06 12.21 -12.51
N THR A 54 5.24 12.69 -11.59
CA THR A 54 5.41 12.41 -10.17
C THR A 54 4.82 11.05 -9.81
N PHE A 55 5.69 10.09 -9.55
CA PHE A 55 5.35 8.74 -9.11
C PHE A 55 5.07 8.68 -7.61
N LEU A 56 3.93 8.09 -7.23
CA LEU A 56 3.44 8.04 -5.86
C LEU A 56 3.64 6.67 -5.22
N LYS A 57 4.12 6.66 -3.97
CA LYS A 57 4.18 5.45 -3.13
C LYS A 57 3.87 5.77 -1.69
N PHE A 58 3.48 4.78 -0.91
CA PHE A 58 3.60 4.91 0.53
C PHE A 58 5.07 4.87 0.94
N ARG A 59 5.46 5.75 1.85
CA ARG A 59 6.84 5.87 2.29
C ARG A 59 7.22 4.66 3.14
N THR A 60 8.20 3.91 2.67
CA THR A 60 8.78 2.76 3.39
C THR A 60 10.21 2.98 3.84
N MET A 61 10.77 4.18 3.61
CA MET A 61 12.12 4.56 4.03
C MET A 61 12.11 5.81 4.90
N LYS A 62 13.11 5.98 5.76
CA LYS A 62 13.30 7.18 6.59
C LYS A 62 13.49 8.41 5.68
N VAL A 63 13.05 9.57 6.17
CA VAL A 63 13.24 10.86 5.49
C VAL A 63 14.73 11.22 5.47
N ASN A 64 15.17 11.99 4.46
CA ASN A 64 16.56 12.43 4.27
C ASN A 64 17.55 11.27 4.14
N ASN A 65 17.11 10.19 3.48
CA ASN A 65 17.99 9.10 3.16
C ASN A 65 18.81 9.39 1.90
N ASP A 66 20.09 9.02 1.90
CA ASP A 66 20.96 9.16 0.74
C ASP A 66 20.54 8.20 -0.39
N SER A 67 20.40 8.77 -1.59
CA SER A 67 20.01 8.09 -2.82
C SER A 67 21.21 7.70 -3.71
N SER A 68 22.43 8.14 -3.36
CA SER A 68 23.70 7.83 -4.04
C SER A 68 23.89 6.33 -4.26
N LEU A 69 23.74 5.52 -3.20
CA LEU A 69 23.87 4.06 -3.22
C LEU A 69 22.90 3.38 -4.20
N HIS A 70 21.69 3.94 -4.36
CA HIS A 70 20.72 3.39 -5.32
C HIS A 70 21.15 3.70 -6.76
N ARG A 71 21.67 4.90 -7.00
CA ARG A 71 22.17 5.33 -8.31
C ARG A 71 23.38 4.52 -8.73
N GLU A 72 24.36 4.34 -7.86
CA GLU A 72 25.57 3.54 -8.15
C GLU A 72 25.25 2.10 -8.52
N TYR A 73 24.39 1.45 -7.72
CA TYR A 73 23.96 0.08 -7.98
C TYR A 73 23.22 -0.08 -9.30
N LEU A 74 22.32 0.86 -9.63
CA LEU A 74 21.60 0.82 -10.91
C LEU A 74 22.53 1.08 -12.09
N ASN A 75 23.49 1.98 -11.96
CA ASN A 75 24.51 2.20 -12.99
C ASN A 75 25.34 0.93 -13.24
N GLU A 76 25.68 0.19 -12.18
CA GLU A 76 26.34 -1.12 -12.31
C GLU A 76 25.44 -2.12 -13.04
N LEU A 77 24.15 -2.22 -12.70
CA LEU A 77 23.22 -3.15 -13.36
C LEU A 77 22.91 -2.81 -14.82
N ILE A 78 22.91 -1.53 -15.19
CA ILE A 78 22.71 -1.13 -16.59
C ILE A 78 23.92 -1.54 -17.43
N LYS A 79 25.12 -1.51 -16.84
CA LYS A 79 26.40 -1.82 -17.52
C LYS A 79 26.78 -3.30 -17.45
N SER A 80 26.43 -3.98 -16.35
CA SER A 80 26.69 -5.39 -16.12
C SER A 80 25.40 -6.16 -16.29
N ASP A 81 25.36 -7.11 -17.22
CA ASP A 81 24.18 -7.95 -17.53
C ASP A 81 23.86 -8.95 -16.40
N LYS A 82 23.98 -8.51 -15.16
CA LYS A 82 23.73 -9.27 -13.93
C LYS A 82 22.23 -9.25 -13.61
N SER A 83 21.81 -10.26 -12.85
CA SER A 83 20.46 -10.34 -12.31
C SER A 83 20.15 -9.16 -11.38
N MET A 84 18.96 -8.57 -11.49
CA MET A 84 18.55 -7.38 -10.74
C MET A 84 18.04 -7.70 -9.32
N ILE A 85 18.83 -8.47 -8.59
CA ILE A 85 18.52 -8.85 -7.21
C ILE A 85 18.59 -7.58 -6.36
N LYS A 86 17.42 -7.02 -5.98
CA LYS A 86 17.33 -5.82 -5.14
C LYS A 86 18.35 -5.88 -4.00
N LEU A 87 19.02 -4.75 -3.75
CA LEU A 87 19.84 -4.50 -2.56
C LEU A 87 19.03 -4.48 -1.25
N ASP A 88 17.98 -5.29 -1.13
CA ASP A 88 17.36 -5.57 0.16
C ASP A 88 18.30 -6.56 0.92
N LYS A 89 19.58 -6.18 1.09
CA LYS A 89 20.49 -6.81 2.06
C LYS A 89 19.74 -6.76 3.39
N GLU A 90 19.70 -7.87 4.12
CA GLU A 90 18.79 -8.11 5.25
C GLU A 90 18.86 -7.09 6.41
N LYS A 91 19.68 -6.03 6.32
CA LYS A 91 19.81 -4.93 7.28
C LYS A 91 19.91 -3.54 6.63
N ASP A 92 19.13 -3.23 5.58
CA ASP A 92 19.01 -1.82 5.16
C ASP A 92 18.35 -1.00 6.29
N SER A 93 19.17 -0.23 7.01
CA SER A 93 18.81 0.60 8.18
C SER A 93 17.95 1.81 7.82
N ARG A 94 17.81 2.08 6.53
CA ARG A 94 17.05 3.19 5.95
C ARG A 94 15.57 2.84 5.83
N ILE A 95 15.19 1.56 5.87
CA ILE A 95 13.80 1.10 5.83
C ILE A 95 13.13 1.32 7.20
N ILE A 96 11.89 1.84 7.22
CA ILE A 96 11.13 2.05 8.45
C ILE A 96 10.60 0.71 9.00
N PRO A 97 10.24 0.60 10.30
CA PRO A 97 9.51 -0.56 10.80
C PRO A 97 8.31 -0.89 9.90
N LEU A 98 7.97 -2.16 9.69
CA LEU A 98 6.92 -2.62 8.74
C LEU A 98 7.15 -2.28 7.26
N GLY A 99 8.11 -1.41 6.91
CA GLY A 99 8.37 -0.98 5.53
C GLY A 99 8.78 -2.12 4.60
N ARG A 100 9.48 -3.14 5.12
CA ARG A 100 9.82 -4.35 4.36
C ARG A 100 8.58 -5.14 3.96
N PHE A 101 7.65 -5.32 4.90
CA PHE A 101 6.39 -6.00 4.64
C PHE A 101 5.58 -5.23 3.58
N PHE A 102 5.45 -3.91 3.72
CA PHE A 102 4.75 -3.09 2.73
C PHE A 102 5.35 -3.20 1.32
N ARG A 103 6.68 -3.15 1.19
CA ARG A 103 7.40 -3.32 -0.09
C ARG A 103 7.20 -4.69 -0.71
N LYS A 104 7.12 -5.72 0.14
CA LYS A 104 7.05 -7.10 -0.28
C LYS A 104 5.65 -7.49 -0.74
N ALA A 105 4.65 -7.10 0.04
CA ALA A 105 3.24 -7.25 -0.33
C ALA A 105 2.79 -6.27 -1.42
N CYS A 106 3.71 -5.43 -1.94
CA CYS A 106 3.42 -4.36 -2.91
C CYS A 106 2.35 -3.37 -2.45
N ILE A 107 2.10 -3.30 -1.13
CA ILE A 107 1.17 -2.36 -0.51
C ILE A 107 1.67 -0.93 -0.67
N ASP A 108 3.00 -0.73 -0.68
CA ASP A 108 3.58 0.59 -0.88
C ASP A 108 3.31 1.20 -2.26
N GLU A 109 2.89 0.37 -3.22
CA GLU A 109 2.61 0.77 -4.59
C GLU A 109 1.15 1.19 -4.82
N LEU A 110 0.25 0.98 -3.86
CA LEU A 110 -1.18 1.31 -3.98
C LEU A 110 -1.46 2.77 -4.39
N PRO A 111 -0.73 3.79 -3.90
CA PRO A 111 -0.95 5.17 -4.35
C PRO A 111 -0.77 5.40 -5.85
N GLN A 112 -0.11 4.49 -6.58
CA GLN A 112 0.03 4.57 -8.03
C GLN A 112 -1.30 4.40 -8.76
N LEU A 113 -2.33 3.83 -8.12
CA LEU A 113 -3.70 3.82 -8.68
C LEU A 113 -4.20 5.24 -8.97
N ILE A 114 -3.76 6.23 -8.19
CA ILE A 114 -4.04 7.65 -8.44
C ILE A 114 -3.32 8.12 -9.71
N ASN A 115 -2.06 7.71 -9.93
CA ASN A 115 -1.32 8.02 -11.16
C ASN A 115 -2.00 7.39 -12.40
N VAL A 116 -2.57 6.18 -12.26
CA VAL A 116 -3.35 5.56 -13.32
C VAL A 116 -4.62 6.36 -13.61
N LEU A 117 -5.38 6.78 -12.60
CA LEU A 117 -6.57 7.61 -12.79
C LEU A 117 -6.24 8.97 -13.42
N ARG A 118 -5.12 9.61 -13.05
CA ARG A 118 -4.62 10.85 -13.68
C ARG A 118 -4.13 10.66 -15.11
N GLY A 119 -3.95 9.42 -15.54
CA GLY A 119 -3.47 9.10 -16.88
C GLY A 119 -1.97 9.27 -17.06
N GLU A 120 -1.20 9.36 -15.97
CA GLU A 120 0.26 9.36 -16.00
C GLU A 120 0.80 7.93 -16.16
N MET A 121 0.07 6.95 -15.63
CA MET A 121 0.37 5.52 -15.70
C MET A 121 -0.81 4.72 -16.29
N SER A 122 -0.54 3.44 -16.56
CA SER A 122 -1.52 2.39 -16.86
C SER A 122 -1.45 1.30 -15.79
N LEU A 123 -2.48 0.46 -15.66
CA LEU A 123 -2.41 -0.73 -14.81
C LEU A 123 -1.31 -1.67 -15.32
N ILE A 124 -1.25 -1.87 -16.65
CA ILE A 124 -0.28 -2.75 -17.30
C ILE A 124 0.57 -1.94 -18.26
N GLY A 125 1.89 -2.06 -18.14
CA GLY A 125 2.84 -1.33 -18.96
C GLY A 125 4.29 -1.56 -18.56
N PRO A 126 5.24 -0.98 -19.30
CA PRO A 126 6.66 -1.02 -18.96
C PRO A 126 6.92 -0.43 -17.59
N ARG A 127 7.97 -0.90 -16.90
CA ARG A 127 8.35 -0.32 -15.60
C ARG A 127 8.67 1.19 -15.75
N PRO A 128 8.16 2.08 -14.87
CA PRO A 128 8.58 3.47 -14.84
C PRO A 128 10.04 3.58 -14.37
N CYS A 129 10.90 4.17 -15.19
CA CYS A 129 12.32 4.33 -14.89
C CYS A 129 12.62 5.71 -14.28
N LEU A 130 13.78 5.83 -13.64
CA LEU A 130 14.26 7.10 -13.09
C LEU A 130 14.83 7.97 -14.21
N PRO A 131 14.76 9.31 -14.09
CA PRO A 131 15.33 10.21 -15.10
C PRO A 131 16.81 9.95 -15.39
N TYR A 132 17.61 9.59 -14.37
CA TYR A 132 19.01 9.24 -14.58
C TYR A 132 19.20 7.85 -15.21
N GLU A 133 18.30 6.89 -14.98
CA GLU A 133 18.35 5.59 -15.69
C GLU A 133 18.09 5.82 -17.19
N ALA A 134 17.11 6.67 -17.52
CA ALA A 134 16.75 6.97 -18.90
C ALA A 134 17.87 7.67 -19.69
N LYS A 135 18.77 8.40 -19.02
CA LYS A 135 19.96 9.01 -19.65
C LYS A 135 20.95 7.97 -20.17
N GLU A 136 21.04 6.81 -19.51
CA GLU A 136 21.92 5.71 -19.88
C GLU A 136 21.30 4.79 -20.95
N TYR A 137 20.08 5.07 -21.41
CA TYR A 137 19.36 4.19 -22.33
C TYR A 137 19.85 4.32 -23.78
N LEU A 138 20.19 3.17 -24.37
CA LEU A 138 20.44 3.06 -25.80
C LEU A 138 19.19 3.40 -26.61
N LYS A 139 19.36 3.79 -27.88
CA LYS A 139 18.24 4.17 -28.77
C LYS A 139 17.11 3.13 -28.77
N TRP A 140 17.45 1.85 -28.83
CA TRP A 140 16.45 0.78 -28.84
C TRP A 140 15.76 0.56 -27.49
N HIS A 141 16.35 0.96 -26.35
CA HIS A 141 15.67 0.89 -25.06
C HIS A 141 14.49 1.86 -24.99
N LYS A 142 14.56 2.97 -25.73
CA LYS A 142 13.57 4.07 -25.67
C LYS A 142 12.20 3.69 -26.23
N TYR A 143 12.08 2.62 -27.03
CA TYR A 143 10.78 2.10 -27.49
C TYR A 143 9.83 1.73 -26.34
N ARG A 144 10.34 1.51 -25.13
CA ARG A 144 9.50 1.33 -23.94
C ARG A 144 8.67 2.57 -23.57
N PHE A 145 9.05 3.76 -24.04
CA PHE A 145 8.37 5.03 -23.75
C PHE A 145 7.23 5.33 -24.74
N ASP A 146 7.01 4.48 -25.75
CA ASP A 146 5.95 4.69 -26.74
C ASP A 146 4.54 4.60 -26.11
N ILE A 147 4.44 3.96 -24.95
CA ILE A 147 3.21 3.82 -24.16
C ILE A 147 3.45 4.24 -22.70
N LYS A 148 2.35 4.42 -21.96
CA LYS A 148 2.43 4.77 -20.54
C LYS A 148 3.06 3.64 -19.73
N PRO A 149 3.87 3.96 -18.71
CA PRO A 149 4.40 2.96 -17.80
C PRO A 149 3.28 2.31 -16.98
N GLY A 150 3.53 1.09 -16.53
CA GLY A 150 2.59 0.24 -15.80
C GLY A 150 2.87 0.13 -14.31
N MET A 151 1.81 -0.10 -13.53
CA MET A 151 1.96 -0.63 -12.16
C MET A 151 2.52 -2.07 -12.21
N THR A 152 1.94 -2.91 -13.06
CA THR A 152 2.46 -4.24 -13.42
C THR A 152 2.78 -4.29 -14.91
N GLY A 153 3.33 -5.40 -15.38
CA GLY A 153 3.80 -5.53 -16.75
C GLY A 153 4.34 -6.92 -17.03
N LEU A 154 4.66 -7.18 -18.30
CA LEU A 154 5.14 -8.48 -18.75
C LEU A 154 6.41 -8.90 -17.99
N TRP A 155 7.36 -7.98 -17.82
CA TRP A 155 8.56 -8.22 -17.03
C TRP A 155 8.26 -8.64 -15.58
N GLN A 156 7.30 -7.95 -14.92
CA GLN A 156 6.94 -8.25 -13.53
C GLN A 156 6.43 -9.70 -13.37
N VAL A 157 5.66 -10.20 -14.33
CA VAL A 157 5.08 -11.56 -14.27
C VAL A 157 5.98 -12.65 -14.84
N SER A 158 6.98 -12.29 -15.66
CA SER A 158 7.90 -13.25 -16.29
C SER A 158 9.14 -13.60 -15.45
N GLY A 159 9.39 -12.94 -14.33
CA GLY A 159 10.53 -13.29 -13.45
C GLY A 159 11.08 -12.12 -12.62
N LYS A 160 10.73 -10.87 -12.97
CA LYS A 160 11.06 -9.66 -12.21
C LYS A 160 12.55 -9.57 -11.88
N ASN A 161 12.91 -9.68 -10.60
CA ASN A 161 14.28 -9.50 -10.10
C ASN A 161 15.22 -10.65 -10.48
N ARG A 162 14.71 -11.80 -10.96
CA ARG A 162 15.54 -12.92 -11.41
C ARG A 162 16.17 -12.65 -12.78
N LEU A 163 15.55 -11.77 -13.57
CA LEU A 163 15.97 -11.42 -14.92
C LEU A 163 17.02 -10.30 -14.91
N THR A 164 17.80 -10.20 -15.98
CA THR A 164 18.77 -9.12 -16.19
C THR A 164 18.10 -7.84 -16.66
N PHE A 165 18.83 -6.72 -16.63
CA PHE A 165 18.35 -5.45 -17.16
C PHE A 165 17.99 -5.57 -18.65
N ARG A 166 18.81 -6.26 -19.45
CA ARG A 166 18.57 -6.44 -20.88
C ARG A 166 17.30 -7.27 -21.15
N GLU A 167 17.07 -8.30 -20.34
CA GLU A 167 15.85 -9.11 -20.41
C GLU A 167 14.61 -8.30 -20.03
N MET A 168 14.68 -7.45 -19.00
CA MET A 168 13.61 -6.50 -18.67
C MET A 168 13.24 -5.64 -19.88
N ILE A 169 14.23 -4.99 -20.49
CA ILE A 169 13.98 -4.08 -21.62
C ILE A 169 13.36 -4.85 -22.79
N ARG A 170 13.84 -6.06 -23.09
CA ARG A 170 13.25 -6.91 -24.13
C ARG A 170 11.79 -7.23 -23.86
N LEU A 171 11.44 -7.60 -22.62
CA LEU A 171 10.06 -7.89 -22.24
C LEU A 171 9.17 -6.64 -22.28
N ASP A 172 9.68 -5.49 -21.85
CA ASP A 172 8.97 -4.21 -21.94
C ASP A 172 8.67 -3.85 -23.40
N ILE A 173 9.66 -3.93 -24.29
CA ILE A 173 9.47 -3.67 -25.73
C ILE A 173 8.57 -4.71 -26.38
N GLN A 174 8.69 -5.99 -25.99
CA GLN A 174 7.79 -7.04 -26.45
C GLN A 174 6.35 -6.75 -26.08
N TYR A 175 6.11 -6.26 -24.86
CA TYR A 175 4.79 -5.83 -24.43
C TYR A 175 4.29 -4.66 -25.29
N VAL A 176 5.09 -3.61 -25.49
CA VAL A 176 4.73 -2.47 -26.35
C VAL A 176 4.28 -2.93 -27.74
N LYS A 177 5.01 -3.88 -28.35
CA LYS A 177 4.74 -4.39 -29.70
C LYS A 177 3.50 -5.29 -29.80
N LYS A 178 3.20 -6.06 -28.74
CA LYS A 178 2.16 -7.11 -28.77
C LYS A 178 0.91 -6.75 -27.97
N MET A 179 0.86 -5.56 -27.37
CA MET A 179 -0.19 -5.13 -26.47
C MET A 179 -1.58 -5.32 -27.08
N ASN A 180 -2.39 -6.14 -26.43
CA ASN A 180 -3.79 -6.39 -26.76
C ASN A 180 -4.54 -6.74 -25.47
N ILE A 181 -5.87 -6.74 -25.52
CA ILE A 181 -6.72 -6.95 -24.35
C ILE A 181 -6.46 -8.29 -23.65
N TRP A 182 -6.21 -9.37 -24.40
CA TRP A 182 -5.94 -10.69 -23.84
C TRP A 182 -4.61 -10.76 -23.11
N LEU A 183 -3.58 -10.10 -23.66
CA LEU A 183 -2.29 -9.99 -22.98
C LEU A 183 -2.41 -9.20 -21.67
N ASP A 184 -3.16 -8.11 -21.67
CA ASP A 184 -3.42 -7.30 -20.47
C ASP A 184 -4.16 -8.11 -19.39
N LEU A 185 -5.22 -8.83 -19.76
CA LEU A 185 -5.95 -9.72 -18.84
C LEU A 185 -5.06 -10.84 -18.29
N ARG A 186 -4.24 -11.46 -19.14
CA ARG A 186 -3.29 -12.49 -18.73
C ARG A 186 -2.29 -11.94 -17.70
N ILE A 187 -1.73 -10.75 -17.94
CA ILE A 187 -0.77 -10.13 -17.01
C ILE A 187 -1.46 -9.79 -15.68
N LEU A 188 -2.69 -9.27 -15.70
CA LEU A 188 -3.46 -9.01 -14.47
C LEU A 188 -3.67 -10.29 -13.65
N LEU A 189 -4.14 -11.37 -14.28
CA LEU A 189 -4.36 -12.65 -13.61
C LEU A 189 -3.06 -13.24 -13.05
N GLN A 190 -1.93 -13.08 -13.75
CA GLN A 190 -0.62 -13.54 -13.29
C GLN A 190 -0.02 -12.66 -12.17
N THR A 191 -0.46 -11.40 -12.05
CA THR A 191 0.10 -10.47 -11.06
C THR A 191 -0.22 -10.89 -9.62
N ALA A 192 -1.44 -11.37 -9.35
CA ALA A 192 -1.83 -11.79 -8.00
C ALA A 192 -0.99 -12.98 -7.48
N PRO A 193 -0.84 -14.11 -8.21
CA PRO A 193 0.05 -15.21 -7.81
C PRO A 193 1.50 -14.78 -7.60
N VAL A 194 2.02 -13.84 -8.39
CA VAL A 194 3.39 -13.34 -8.24
C VAL A 194 3.57 -12.57 -6.92
N ILE A 195 2.61 -11.73 -6.56
CA ILE A 195 2.62 -11.01 -5.28
C ILE A 195 2.50 -12.01 -4.11
N ILE A 196 1.54 -12.93 -4.19
CA ILE A 196 1.31 -13.96 -3.17
C ILE A 196 2.54 -14.83 -2.98
N SER A 197 3.09 -15.39 -4.07
CA SER A 197 4.31 -16.19 -4.05
C SER A 197 5.50 -15.40 -3.49
N SER A 198 5.61 -14.11 -3.82
CA SER A 198 6.61 -13.25 -3.21
C SER A 198 6.47 -13.29 -1.70
N ILE A 199 5.30 -12.98 -1.15
CA ILE A 199 5.03 -12.95 0.30
C ILE A 199 5.43 -14.27 0.98
N PHE A 200 5.06 -15.43 0.41
CA PHE A 200 5.35 -16.75 0.98
C PHE A 200 6.84 -17.13 0.95
N HIS A 201 7.58 -16.79 -0.11
CA HIS A 201 9.01 -17.11 -0.25
C HIS A 201 9.92 -16.16 0.54
N SER A 202 9.49 -15.71 1.72
CA SER A 202 10.19 -14.70 2.50
C SER A 202 10.46 -15.14 3.91
N ASN A 203 11.70 -14.93 4.33
CA ASN A 203 12.09 -15.03 5.74
C ASN A 203 11.53 -13.87 6.59
N VAL A 204 10.81 -12.91 5.99
CA VAL A 204 10.05 -11.90 6.75
C VAL A 204 8.74 -12.55 7.18
N SER A 205 8.78 -13.17 8.35
CA SER A 205 7.61 -13.88 8.87
C SER A 205 6.50 -12.88 9.19
N VAL A 206 5.23 -13.28 9.08
CA VAL A 206 4.11 -12.57 9.72
C VAL A 206 4.42 -12.31 11.20
N ASN A 207 5.21 -13.18 11.82
CA ASN A 207 5.72 -13.02 13.18
C ASN A 207 6.66 -11.81 13.32
N ASP A 208 7.47 -11.45 12.32
CA ASP A 208 8.29 -10.22 12.36
C ASP A 208 7.42 -8.97 12.26
N PHE A 209 6.35 -9.02 11.47
CA PHE A 209 5.35 -7.96 11.40
C PHE A 209 4.66 -7.78 12.76
N LEU A 210 4.18 -8.88 13.36
CA LEU A 210 3.53 -8.88 14.67
C LEU A 210 4.49 -8.45 15.80
N HIS A 211 5.75 -8.88 15.75
CA HIS A 211 6.79 -8.50 16.70
C HIS A 211 7.12 -7.00 16.61
N ASN A 212 7.29 -6.46 15.39
CA ASN A 212 7.53 -5.03 15.20
C ASN A 212 6.30 -4.18 15.59
N MET A 213 5.08 -4.66 15.33
CA MET A 213 3.85 -4.02 15.81
C MET A 213 3.82 -3.93 17.34
N LYS A 214 4.12 -5.03 18.04
CA LYS A 214 4.06 -5.11 19.50
C LYS A 214 5.14 -4.26 20.19
N ASN A 215 6.35 -4.17 19.61
CA ASN A 215 7.52 -3.60 20.29
C ASN A 215 7.95 -2.22 19.82
N LYS A 216 7.51 -1.74 18.63
CA LYS A 216 8.00 -0.48 18.03
C LYS A 216 6.93 0.56 17.71
N ILE A 217 5.64 0.22 17.89
CA ILE A 217 4.56 1.21 17.86
C ILE A 217 4.56 1.92 19.22
N SER A 218 5.47 2.88 19.40
CA SER A 218 5.38 3.86 20.49
C SER A 218 4.72 5.12 19.93
N PRO A 219 3.56 5.55 20.44
CA PRO A 219 2.83 6.69 19.90
C PRO A 219 3.64 7.98 20.08
N ASN A 220 4.32 8.42 19.01
CA ASN A 220 5.11 9.65 19.06
C ASN A 220 4.20 10.89 19.14
N ARG A 221 4.74 12.03 19.59
CA ARG A 221 3.99 13.29 19.76
C ARG A 221 3.37 13.81 18.45
N GLN A 222 3.98 13.54 17.29
CA GLN A 222 3.43 13.86 15.97
C GLN A 222 2.30 12.92 15.55
N PHE A 223 2.33 11.64 15.93
CA PHE A 223 1.26 10.67 15.71
C PHE A 223 0.01 11.06 16.50
N LYS A 224 0.17 11.44 17.77
CA LYS A 224 -0.95 11.96 18.59
C LYS A 224 -1.56 13.24 17.99
N LYS A 225 -0.73 14.16 17.47
CA LYS A 225 -1.19 15.38 16.76
C LYS A 225 -1.84 15.06 15.41
N PHE A 226 -1.32 14.08 14.66
CA PHE A 226 -1.87 13.65 13.38
C PHE A 226 -3.20 12.95 13.55
N ILE A 227 -3.34 12.01 14.51
CA ILE A 227 -4.63 11.41 14.84
C ILE A 227 -5.60 12.50 15.28
N LYS A 228 -5.19 13.41 16.18
CA LYS A 228 -6.05 14.52 16.61
C LYS A 228 -6.52 15.40 15.45
N ARG A 229 -5.65 15.68 14.47
CA ARG A 229 -5.96 16.52 13.30
C ARG A 229 -6.71 15.78 12.18
N TYR A 230 -6.29 14.56 11.85
CA TYR A 230 -6.91 13.72 10.84
C TYR A 230 -8.31 13.28 11.27
N TYR A 231 -8.50 12.98 12.56
CA TYR A 231 -9.83 12.72 13.10
C TYR A 231 -10.62 13.99 13.40
N SER A 232 -10.02 15.15 13.70
CA SER A 232 -10.79 16.42 13.77
C SER A 232 -11.26 16.91 12.39
N ASP A 233 -10.48 16.64 11.34
CA ASP A 233 -10.76 17.09 9.98
C ASP A 233 -11.68 16.11 9.22
N ILE A 234 -11.70 14.82 9.59
CA ILE A 234 -12.61 13.79 9.04
C ILE A 234 -13.90 13.65 9.87
N TYR A 235 -13.77 13.78 11.19
CA TYR A 235 -14.87 13.83 12.12
C TYR A 235 -14.98 15.27 12.63
N SER A 236 -15.63 16.11 11.83
CA SER A 236 -16.52 17.12 12.40
C SER A 236 -17.26 16.41 13.54
N VAL A 237 -17.31 17.03 14.71
CA VAL A 237 -17.97 16.48 15.91
C VAL A 237 -19.39 15.98 15.58
N ASP A 238 -19.99 16.54 14.54
CA ASP A 238 -21.31 16.21 13.98
C ASP A 238 -21.37 14.85 13.24
N LYS A 239 -20.26 14.24 12.80
CA LYS A 239 -20.27 12.90 12.15
C LYS A 239 -20.12 11.73 13.12
N LEU A 240 -19.88 12.01 14.40
CA LEU A 240 -20.16 11.02 15.44
C LEU A 240 -21.68 10.83 15.60
N GLU A 241 -22.52 11.76 15.14
CA GLU A 241 -23.97 11.55 15.02
C GLU A 241 -24.32 10.44 14.03
N PHE A 242 -23.49 10.12 13.02
CA PHE A 242 -23.74 8.96 12.15
C PHE A 242 -23.56 7.62 12.89
N LEU A 243 -22.59 7.56 13.82
CA LEU A 243 -22.46 6.43 14.74
C LEU A 243 -23.62 6.43 15.74
N ASP A 244 -24.06 7.61 16.20
CA ASP A 244 -25.17 7.79 17.12
C ASP A 244 -26.53 7.44 16.48
N ASP A 245 -26.74 7.75 15.20
CA ASP A 245 -27.92 7.42 14.40
C ASP A 245 -27.94 5.94 14.07
N LYS A 246 -26.78 5.33 13.75
CA LYS A 246 -26.69 3.87 13.60
C LYS A 246 -26.87 3.11 14.92
N LEU A 247 -26.46 3.71 16.05
CA LEU A 247 -26.67 3.20 17.40
C LEU A 247 -28.14 3.38 17.83
N LYS A 248 -28.81 4.48 17.45
CA LYS A 248 -30.25 4.74 17.65
C LYS A 248 -31.14 3.88 16.77
N GLU A 249 -30.73 3.61 15.53
CA GLU A 249 -31.40 2.70 14.59
C GLU A 249 -31.13 1.21 14.89
N ASN A 250 -30.40 0.90 15.98
CA ASN A 250 -30.09 -0.48 16.40
C ASN A 250 -29.41 -1.35 15.31
N SER A 251 -28.69 -0.74 14.36
CA SER A 251 -28.16 -1.44 13.17
C SER A 251 -26.78 -2.06 13.35
N ILE A 252 -26.16 -1.92 14.54
CA ILE A 252 -24.87 -2.51 14.87
C ILE A 252 -25.02 -3.34 16.14
N ASN A 253 -24.80 -4.64 16.06
CA ASN A 253 -24.91 -5.51 17.22
C ASN A 253 -23.66 -5.37 18.14
N LEU A 254 -23.83 -5.70 19.43
CA LEU A 254 -22.80 -5.58 20.46
C LEU A 254 -21.50 -6.32 20.07
N MET A 255 -21.62 -7.43 19.35
CA MET A 255 -20.50 -8.24 18.85
C MET A 255 -19.68 -7.47 17.81
N GLU A 256 -20.30 -6.75 16.88
CA GLU A 256 -19.60 -5.98 15.83
C GLU A 256 -18.87 -4.77 16.39
N LEU A 257 -19.48 -4.06 17.33
CA LEU A 257 -18.85 -2.94 18.03
C LEU A 257 -17.67 -3.42 18.90
N MET A 258 -17.83 -4.54 19.61
CA MET A 258 -16.73 -5.18 20.35
C MET A 258 -15.63 -5.71 19.43
N LEU A 259 -15.97 -6.20 18.24
CA LEU A 259 -15.00 -6.63 17.24
C LEU A 259 -14.20 -5.44 16.70
N LEU A 260 -14.86 -4.30 16.46
CA LEU A 260 -14.22 -3.08 15.99
C LEU A 260 -13.31 -2.47 17.07
N LEU A 261 -13.80 -2.37 18.31
CA LEU A 261 -13.03 -1.86 19.45
C LEU A 261 -11.87 -2.79 19.83
N SER A 262 -12.04 -4.10 19.74
CA SER A 262 -10.94 -5.04 19.94
C SER A 262 -9.93 -5.01 18.79
N LYS A 263 -10.39 -4.76 17.54
CA LYS A 263 -9.49 -4.53 16.41
C LYS A 263 -8.70 -3.23 16.62
N LEU A 264 -9.32 -2.18 17.15
CA LEU A 264 -8.64 -0.92 17.47
C LEU A 264 -7.65 -1.06 18.64
N ASP A 265 -7.96 -1.85 19.66
CA ASP A 265 -7.02 -2.18 20.74
C ASP A 265 -5.83 -3.01 20.27
N LYS A 266 -6.05 -3.89 19.29
CA LYS A 266 -4.98 -4.61 18.62
C LYS A 266 -4.12 -3.70 17.73
N ILE A 267 -4.70 -2.62 17.19
CA ILE A 267 -4.01 -1.64 16.34
C ILE A 267 -3.25 -0.60 17.20
N LEU A 268 -3.70 -0.32 18.42
CA LEU A 268 -3.12 0.67 19.34
C LEU A 268 -2.83 0.05 20.72
N PRO A 269 -1.96 -0.97 20.82
CA PRO A 269 -1.70 -1.65 22.08
C PRO A 269 -1.01 -0.69 23.06
N GLY A 270 -1.63 -0.47 24.22
CA GLY A 270 -1.19 0.47 25.27
C GLY A 270 -2.14 1.64 25.57
N TYR A 271 -3.16 1.86 24.74
CA TYR A 271 -4.21 2.87 24.99
C TYR A 271 -5.50 2.29 25.61
N ASN A 272 -5.64 0.96 25.66
CA ASN A 272 -6.76 0.23 26.28
C ASN A 272 -8.14 0.83 25.94
N VAL A 273 -8.37 1.13 24.67
CA VAL A 273 -9.60 1.66 24.10
C VAL A 273 -10.78 0.73 24.41
N SER A 274 -10.64 -0.59 24.23
CA SER A 274 -11.73 -1.51 24.56
C SER A 274 -12.04 -1.51 26.06
N LYS A 275 -11.01 -1.42 26.93
CA LYS A 275 -11.16 -1.39 28.39
C LYS A 275 -11.75 -0.07 28.91
N ARG A 276 -11.47 1.05 28.25
CA ARG A 276 -11.92 2.40 28.64
C ARG A 276 -13.38 2.68 28.26
N TYR A 277 -13.86 2.06 27.20
CA TYR A 277 -15.25 2.16 26.73
C TYR A 277 -16.10 0.92 27.07
N PHE A 278 -15.52 -0.06 27.78
CA PHE A 278 -16.19 -1.30 28.20
C PHE A 278 -17.38 -1.06 29.13
N GLY A 279 -17.28 -0.06 30.03
CA GLY A 279 -18.36 0.30 30.96
C GLY A 279 -19.59 0.85 30.24
N ILE A 280 -19.38 1.61 29.16
CA ILE A 280 -20.45 2.19 28.33
C ILE A 280 -21.14 1.08 27.52
N ALA A 281 -20.38 0.12 26.97
CA ALA A 281 -20.94 -1.03 26.27
C ALA A 281 -21.79 -1.94 27.19
N LYS A 282 -21.39 -2.11 28.46
CA LYS A 282 -22.19 -2.84 29.48
C LYS A 282 -23.43 -2.07 29.92
N LEU A 283 -23.36 -0.73 30.02
CA LEU A 283 -24.52 0.12 30.33
C LEU A 283 -25.58 0.04 29.21
N ILE A 284 -25.16 0.05 27.94
CA ILE A 284 -26.05 -0.11 26.78
C ILE A 284 -26.67 -1.51 26.70
N ASP A 285 -25.90 -2.56 27.02
CA ASP A 285 -26.40 -3.95 27.08
C ASP A 285 -27.35 -4.16 28.29
N TYR A 286 -27.07 -3.52 29.42
CA TYR A 286 -27.95 -3.52 30.61
C TYR A 286 -29.27 -2.78 30.35
N GLU A 287 -29.23 -1.63 29.67
CA GLU A 287 -30.42 -0.86 29.30
C GLU A 287 -31.29 -1.63 28.28
N LYS A 288 -30.67 -2.38 27.34
CA LYS A 288 -31.37 -3.30 26.42
C LYS A 288 -32.04 -4.48 27.14
N ARG A 289 -31.38 -5.09 28.14
CA ARG A 289 -31.95 -6.20 28.93
C ARG A 289 -33.02 -5.75 29.92
N SER A 290 -32.87 -4.54 30.46
CA SER A 290 -33.89 -3.85 31.27
C SER A 290 -35.17 -3.57 30.46
N GLN A 291 -35.03 -3.21 29.18
CA GLN A 291 -36.15 -3.01 28.26
C GLN A 291 -36.75 -4.32 27.70
N SER A 292 -36.00 -5.42 27.68
CA SER A 292 -36.44 -6.73 27.17
C SER A 292 -36.89 -7.74 28.24
N GLY A 293 -36.90 -7.35 29.52
CA GLY A 293 -37.52 -8.11 30.62
C GLY A 293 -36.79 -9.36 31.11
N ASP A 294 -35.54 -9.60 30.71
CA ASP A 294 -34.85 -10.87 30.96
C ASP A 294 -33.75 -10.70 32.03
N MET A 295 -34.09 -10.91 33.30
CA MET A 295 -33.21 -10.74 34.45
C MET A 295 -33.14 -12.00 35.34
N GLU A 296 -32.34 -12.97 34.92
CA GLU A 296 -31.73 -13.98 35.79
C GLU A 296 -30.45 -14.46 35.07
N THR A 297 -29.21 -14.18 35.51
CA THR A 297 -28.53 -14.97 36.55
C THR A 297 -27.09 -14.42 36.78
N ARG A 298 -26.78 -14.08 38.05
CA ARG A 298 -25.54 -14.21 38.88
C ARG A 298 -24.11 -13.88 38.36
N TYR A 299 -23.52 -12.85 38.99
CA TYR A 299 -22.27 -12.81 39.79
C TYR A 299 -21.07 -13.78 39.53
N ARG A 300 -19.89 -13.21 39.18
CA ARG A 300 -18.57 -13.23 39.89
C ARG A 300 -17.36 -13.29 38.94
N LEU A 301 -16.44 -12.32 39.16
CA LEU A 301 -15.08 -12.09 38.64
C LEU A 301 -14.92 -11.61 37.17
#